data_AF-A0A4R1BQM8-F1
#
_entry.id   AF-A0A4R1BQM8-F1
#
_cell.length_a   1.000
_cell.length_b   1.000
_cell.length_c   1.000
_cell.angle_alpha   90.00
_cell.angle_beta   90.00
_cell.angle_gamma   90.00
#
_symmetry.space_group_name_H-M   'P 1'
#
loop_
_entity.id
_entity.type
_entity.pdbx_description
1 polymer ?
#
loop_
_entity_poly.entity_id
_entity_poly.type
_entity_poly.pdbx_seq_one_letter_code
_entity_poly.pdbx_strand_id
1 'polypeptide(L)' 'MLRLMGLPSLELCPEAAVRRRKDAIEIYFLGPEHRTGLEVPLKYLGDADPEAAEYRLLAQLQKMGYRVGRVTEEQ' A
#
# COMPACT_ATOMS: atom_id res chain seq x y z
N MET A 1 13.48 -3.01 8.24
CA MET A 1 13.21 -3.40 6.84
C MET A 1 11.84 -4.05 6.80
N LEU A 2 10.84 -3.36 6.25
CA LEU A 2 9.50 -3.90 6.09
C LEU A 2 9.48 -4.80 4.85
N ARG A 3 9.28 -6.09 5.02
CA ARG A 3 9.25 -7.05 3.92
C ARG A 3 7.80 -7.37 3.59
N LEU A 4 7.26 -6.68 2.59
CA LEU A 4 5.95 -6.99 2.01
C LEU A 4 6.10 -8.31 1.22
N MET A 5 5.94 -9.44 1.90
CA MET A 5 5.88 -10.75 1.25
C MET A 5 4.46 -10.98 0.70
N GLY A 6 4.35 -11.36 -0.57
CA GLY A 6 3.05 -11.66 -1.19
C GLY A 6 2.42 -10.51 -1.99
N LEU A 7 3.22 -9.56 -2.47
CA LEU A 7 2.72 -8.55 -3.41
C LEU A 7 2.32 -9.20 -4.74
N PRO A 8 1.17 -8.85 -5.33
CA PRO A 8 0.75 -9.36 -6.64
C PRO A 8 1.69 -8.85 -7.72
N SER A 9 1.96 -9.64 -8.76
CA SER A 9 2.87 -9.23 -9.84
C SER A 9 2.42 -7.93 -10.53
N LEU A 10 3.36 -7.07 -10.90
CA LEU A 10 3.10 -5.83 -11.67
C LEU A 10 2.35 -6.05 -12.98
N GLU A 11 2.55 -7.21 -13.62
CA GLU A 11 1.85 -7.60 -14.84
C GLU A 11 0.35 -7.81 -14.60
N LEU A 12 -0.02 -8.24 -13.39
CA LEU A 12 -1.41 -8.46 -12.99
C LEU A 12 -2.02 -7.17 -12.44
N CYS A 13 -1.26 -6.43 -11.61
CA CYS A 13 -1.72 -5.21 -10.97
C CYS A 13 -0.62 -4.13 -11.05
N PRO A 14 -0.59 -3.31 -12.12
CA PRO A 14 0.40 -2.25 -12.27
C PRO A 14 0.15 -1.05 -11.35
N GLU A 15 -1.07 -0.91 -10.82
CA GLU A 15 -1.49 0.20 -9.98
C GLU A 15 -1.65 -0.26 -8.52
N ALA A 16 -1.24 0.60 -7.59
CA ALA A 16 -1.39 0.37 -6.17
C ALA A 16 -1.90 1.65 -5.50
N ALA A 17 -3.05 1.58 -4.82
CA ALA A 17 -3.61 2.67 -4.07
C ALA A 17 -3.49 2.38 -2.58
N VAL A 18 -3.01 3.35 -1.80
CA VAL A 18 -2.87 3.21 -0.35
C VAL A 18 -3.97 4.02 0.34
N ARG A 19 -4.60 3.41 1.35
CA ARG A 19 -5.62 4.03 2.21
C ARG A 19 -5.22 3.84 3.67
N ARG A 20 -5.09 4.94 4.40
CA ARG A 20 -4.80 4.93 5.83
C ARG A 20 -6.06 4.62 6.63
N ARG A 21 -5.94 3.71 7.60
CA ARG A 21 -6.94 3.44 8.64
C ARG A 21 -6.38 3.81 10.02
N LYS A 22 -7.23 3.70 11.03
CA LYS A 22 -6.91 4.08 12.41
C LYS A 22 -5.75 3.26 13.01
N ASP A 23 -5.70 1.96 12.68
CA ASP A 23 -4.73 1.00 13.25
C ASP A 23 -3.99 0.17 12.18
N ALA A 24 -4.28 0.44 10.90
CA ALA A 24 -3.71 -0.30 9.76
C ALA A 24 -3.60 0.59 8.52
N ILE A 25 -2.93 0.09 7.51
CA ILE A 25 -2.92 0.67 6.17
C ILE A 25 -3.42 -0.39 5.20
N GLU A 26 -4.42 -0.02 4.40
CA GLU A 26 -4.92 -0.85 3.32
C GLU A 26 -4.19 -0.49 2.03
N ILE A 27 -3.80 -1.51 1.27
CA ILE A 27 -3.17 -1.39 -0.04
C ILE A 27 -4.07 -2.10 -1.03
N TYR A 28 -4.57 -1.36 -2.02
CA TYR A 28 -5.39 -1.88 -3.10
C TYR A 28 -4.55 -1.97 -4.36
N PHE A 29 -4.30 -3.18 -4.82
CA PHE A 29 -3.65 -3.44 -6.09
C PHE A 29 -4.72 -3.57 -7.17
N LEU A 30 -4.58 -2.76 -8.21
CA LEU A 30 -5.55 -2.61 -9.28
C LEU A 30 -4.89 -3.03 -10.60
N GLY A 31 -5.61 -3.89 -11.31
CA GLY A 31 -5.24 -4.38 -12.62
C GLY A 31 -6.44 -4.48 -13.54
N PRO A 32 -6.20 -4.82 -14.83
CA PRO A 32 -7.25 -4.87 -15.84
C PRO A 32 -8.32 -5.93 -15.53
N GLU A 33 -7.90 -7.10 -15.04
CA GLU A 33 -8.80 -8.22 -14.73
C GLU A 33 -8.67 -8.71 -13.28
N HIS A 34 -7.71 -8.17 -12.53
CA HIS A 34 -7.44 -8.57 -11.16
C HIS A 34 -7.42 -7.37 -10.22
N ARG A 35 -8.07 -7.52 -9.07
CA ARG A 35 -8.05 -6.53 -7.99
C ARG A 35 -7.85 -7.28 -6.69
N THR A 36 -6.89 -6.83 -5.89
CA THR A 36 -6.64 -7.43 -4.59
C THR A 36 -6.32 -6.38 -3.55
N GLY A 37 -6.80 -6.60 -2.34
CA GLY A 37 -6.58 -5.72 -1.19
C GLY A 37 -5.72 -6.42 -0.16
N LEU A 38 -4.73 -5.71 0.38
CA LEU A 38 -3.92 -6.17 1.49
C LEU A 38 -4.06 -5.20 2.66
N GLU A 39 -4.38 -5.71 3.84
CA GLU A 39 -4.35 -4.92 5.07
C GLU A 39 -3.01 -5.15 5.78
N VAL A 40 -2.32 -4.05 6.10
CA VAL A 40 -1.05 -4.08 6.83
C VAL A 40 -1.21 -3.34 8.15
N PRO A 41 -1.26 -4.06 9.28
CA PRO A 41 -1.32 -3.43 10.60
C PRO A 41 -0.12 -2.51 10.86
N LEU A 42 -0.36 -1.33 11.45
CA LEU A 42 0.69 -0.32 11.70
C LEU A 42 1.86 -0.86 12.53
N LYS A 43 1.58 -1.80 13.46
CA LYS A 43 2.60 -2.50 14.26
C LYS A 43 3.70 -3.16 13.43
N TYR A 44 3.41 -3.57 12.18
CA TYR A 44 4.41 -4.16 11.29
C TYR A 44 5.20 -3.11 10.51
N LEU A 45 4.62 -1.93 10.28
CA LEU A 45 5.27 -0.81 9.59
C LEU A 45 6.37 -0.18 10.46
N GLY A 46 6.33 -0.42 11.78
CA GLY A 46 7.37 -0.01 12.73
C GLY A 46 7.43 1.50 12.96
N ASP A 47 6.42 2.23 12.47
CA ASP A 47 6.28 3.68 12.65
C ASP A 47 5.16 3.94 13.66
N ALA A 48 5.44 4.80 14.65
CA ALA A 48 4.43 5.27 15.59
C ALA A 48 3.46 6.25 14.93
N ASP A 49 3.88 6.85 13.81
CA ASP A 49 3.10 7.80 13.05
C ASP A 49 2.46 7.15 11.81
N PRO A 50 1.11 7.13 11.72
CA PRO A 50 0.41 6.47 10.63
C PRO A 50 0.55 7.20 9.29
N GLU A 51 0.85 8.49 9.29
CA GLU A 51 1.12 9.26 8.08
C GLU A 51 2.52 8.91 7.53
N ALA A 52 3.55 8.97 8.36
CA ALA A 52 4.91 8.58 7.98
C ALA A 52 4.96 7.14 7.44
N ALA A 53 4.22 6.23 8.08
CA ALA A 53 4.06 4.85 7.63
C ALA A 53 3.46 4.76 6.22
N GLU A 54 2.42 5.56 5.91
CA GLU A 54 1.81 5.64 4.57
C GLU A 54 2.82 6.10 3.52
N TYR A 55 3.50 7.24 3.76
CA TYR A 55 4.49 7.78 2.85
C TYR A 55 5.63 6.79 2.58
N ARG A 56 6.09 6.08 3.61
CA ARG A 56 7.10 5.02 3.46
C ARG A 56 6.61 3.89 2.56
N LEU A 57 5.37 3.45 2.77
CA LEU A 57 4.77 2.37 2.01
C LEU A 57 4.65 2.74 0.53
N LEU A 58 4.17 3.95 0.25
CA LEU A 58 4.09 4.51 -1.10
C LEU A 58 5.46 4.60 -1.77
N ALA A 59 6.47 5.11 -1.07
CA ALA A 59 7.83 5.16 -1.59
C ALA A 59 8.38 3.76 -1.90
N GLN A 60 8.05 2.76 -1.08
CA GLN A 60 8.47 1.38 -1.31
C GLN A 60 7.77 0.75 -2.51
N LEU A 61 6.44 0.94 -2.64
CA LEU A 61 5.64 0.52 -3.80
C LEU A 61 6.13 1.17 -5.10
N GLN A 62 6.43 2.47 -5.07
CA GLN A 62 7.00 3.18 -6.21
C GLN A 62 8.38 2.63 -6.60
N LYS A 63 9.25 2.36 -5.62
CA LYS A 63 10.57 1.73 -5.87
C LYS A 63 10.46 0.33 -6.46
N MET A 64 9.39 -0.39 -6.13
CA MET A 64 9.11 -1.70 -6.72
C MET A 64 8.54 -1.61 -8.14
N GLY A 65 8.16 -0.41 -8.60
CA GLY A 65 7.67 -0.17 -9.96
C GLY A 65 6.15 0.00 -10.09
N TYR A 66 5.40 -0.02 -8.99
CA TYR A 66 3.96 0.20 -9.02
C TYR A 66 3.65 1.68 -9.24
N ARG A 67 2.58 1.97 -9.99
CA ARG A 67 1.98 3.30 -9.99
C ARG A 67 1.24 3.49 -8.69
N VAL A 68 1.77 4.33 -7.82
CA VAL A 68 1.20 4.58 -6.50
C VAL A 68 0.22 5.74 -6.51
N GLY A 69 -0.94 5.51 -5.93
CA GLY A 69 -1.96 6.52 -5.65
C GLY A 69 -2.33 6.54 -4.17
N ARG A 70 -2.92 7.64 -3.72
CA ARG A 70 -3.57 7.71 -2.41
C ARG A 70 -5.06 7.78 -2.60
N VAL A 71 -5.77 7.00 -1.80
CA VAL A 71 -7.20 7.22 -1.64
C VAL A 71 -7.33 8.14 -0.44
N THR A 72 -7.25 9.45 -0.68
CA THR A 72 -7.69 10.42 0.32
C THR A 72 -9.20 10.30 0.37
N GLU A 73 -9.72 9.64 1.40
CA GLU A 73 -11.06 9.99 1.86
C GLU A 73 -10.99 11.46 2.28
N GLU A 74 -11.48 12.33 1.39
CA GLU A 74 -12.01 13.63 1.78
C GLU A 74 -13.20 13.33 2.72
N GLN A 75 -12.95 13.32 4.02
CA GLN A 75 -13.97 13.32 5.08
C GLN A 75 -13.64 14.44 6.05
#